data_AF-A0A645D6T1-F1
#
_entry.id   AF-A0A645D6T1-F1
#
_cell.length_a   1.000
_cell.length_b   1.000
_cell.length_c   1.000
_cell.angle_alpha   90.00
_cell.angle_beta   90.00
_cell.angle_gamma   90.00
#
_symmetry.space_group_name_H-M   'P 1'
#
loop_
_entity.id
_entity.type
_entity.pdbx_description
1 polymer ?
#
loop_
_entity_poly.entity_id
_entity_poly.type
_entity_poly.pdbx_seq_one_letter_code
_entity_poly.pdbx_strand_id
1 'polypeptide(L)'
;MVLGSSLYDDGNGSFTATFDESDTEITGYPIDEKCLCSDTPITLSKTIWELVIKSGDDYINVHIPRGAKIDSVNSKKSFDSARIIFDELYDDFHPKSFICFSWLLDPALGTILKPDSNILGFQKEFSRFPYQSAGREVFSFVFPAPFKDYSELPEKTSLQRSIKQKYLKGEKIYGFGGVKPF
;
A
#
# COMPACT_ATOMS: atom_id res chain seq x y z
N MET A 1 6.79 -11.43 4.02
CA MET A 1 7.33 -11.62 2.65
C MET A 1 6.18 -11.51 1.69
N VAL A 2 6.40 -10.96 0.49
CA VAL A 2 5.34 -10.83 -0.52
C VAL A 2 5.82 -11.50 -1.79
N LEU A 3 5.00 -12.42 -2.30
CA LEU A 3 5.21 -13.01 -3.61
C LEU A 3 4.85 -11.96 -4.65
N GLY A 4 5.78 -11.65 -5.55
CA GLY A 4 5.51 -10.74 -6.67
C GLY A 4 4.32 -11.21 -7.50
N SER A 5 3.75 -10.31 -8.29
CA SER A 5 2.69 -10.66 -9.23
C SER A 5 3.27 -11.48 -10.39
N SER A 6 3.02 -12.79 -10.39
CA SER A 6 3.36 -13.66 -11.53
C SER A 6 2.63 -13.19 -12.80
N LEU A 7 3.20 -13.51 -13.97
CA LEU A 7 2.64 -13.29 -15.33
C LEU A 7 2.92 -11.94 -16.02
N TYR A 8 3.88 -11.15 -15.55
CA TYR A 8 4.35 -9.95 -16.26
C TYR A 8 5.79 -10.13 -16.75
N ASP A 9 6.10 -9.55 -17.93
CA ASP A 9 7.45 -9.51 -18.49
C ASP A 9 8.22 -8.42 -17.75
N ASP A 10 8.88 -8.84 -16.68
CA ASP A 10 9.64 -7.95 -15.85
C ASP A 10 10.93 -7.57 -16.59
N GLY A 11 11.16 -6.26 -16.76
CA GLY A 11 12.34 -5.75 -17.44
C GLY A 11 13.66 -6.13 -16.76
N ASN A 12 14.76 -5.56 -17.24
CA ASN A 12 16.11 -5.84 -16.74
C ASN A 12 16.17 -5.69 -15.19
N GLY A 13 16.60 -6.74 -14.48
CA GLY A 13 16.65 -6.78 -13.01
C GLY A 13 15.55 -7.63 -12.34
N SER A 14 14.75 -8.35 -13.12
CA SER A 14 13.77 -9.30 -12.61
C SER A 14 14.37 -10.64 -12.18
N PHE A 15 13.69 -11.31 -11.25
CA PHE A 15 14.07 -12.64 -10.79
C PHE A 15 12.83 -13.44 -10.39
N THR A 16 12.92 -14.76 -10.48
CA THR A 16 11.88 -15.65 -9.96
C THR A 16 12.09 -15.86 -8.47
N ALA A 17 11.16 -15.36 -7.66
CA ALA A 17 11.18 -15.56 -6.21
C ALA A 17 10.60 -16.93 -5.83
N THR A 18 11.21 -17.59 -4.86
CA THR A 18 10.65 -18.76 -4.17
C THR A 18 10.17 -18.37 -2.77
N PHE A 19 9.30 -19.21 -2.20
CA PHE A 19 8.89 -19.13 -0.81
C PHE A 19 8.83 -20.54 -0.26
N ASP A 20 9.62 -20.78 0.78
CA ASP A 20 9.78 -22.10 1.40
C ASP A 20 9.42 -21.98 2.88
N GLU A 21 8.50 -22.82 3.34
CA GLU A 21 8.03 -22.83 4.72
C GLU A 21 8.17 -24.23 5.29
N SER A 22 8.89 -24.33 6.42
CA SER A 22 8.99 -25.54 7.23
C SER A 22 8.19 -25.37 8.53
N ASP A 23 8.21 -26.36 9.41
CA ASP A 23 7.54 -26.26 10.72
C ASP A 23 8.16 -25.17 11.61
N THR A 24 9.44 -24.83 11.41
CA THR A 24 10.20 -23.92 12.29
C THR A 24 10.63 -22.62 11.63
N GLU A 25 10.70 -22.57 10.30
CA GLU A 25 11.31 -21.47 9.57
C GLU A 25 10.51 -21.09 8.32
N ILE A 26 10.69 -19.85 7.88
CA ILE A 26 10.14 -19.35 6.63
C ILE A 26 11.27 -18.65 5.87
N THR A 27 11.51 -19.06 4.64
CA THR A 27 12.51 -18.47 3.74
C THR A 27 11.83 -17.82 2.55
N GLY A 28 12.29 -16.62 2.20
CA GLY A 28 11.81 -15.90 1.02
C GLY A 28 12.33 -14.46 1.02
N TYR A 29 11.67 -13.61 0.24
CA TYR A 29 12.24 -12.32 -0.15
C TYR A 29 11.55 -11.18 0.62
N PRO A 30 12.30 -10.39 1.41
CA PRO A 30 11.73 -9.30 2.18
C PRO A 30 11.41 -8.09 1.30
N ILE A 31 10.43 -7.32 1.74
CA ILE A 31 10.13 -6.00 1.19
C ILE A 31 10.84 -4.95 2.05
N ASP A 32 11.59 -4.04 1.42
CA ASP A 32 12.32 -2.98 2.11
C ASP A 32 11.44 -1.75 2.43
N GLU A 33 12.02 -0.73 3.08
CA GLU A 33 11.32 0.52 3.43
C GLU A 33 10.81 1.31 2.21
N LYS A 34 11.41 1.08 1.04
CA LYS A 34 11.01 1.66 -0.25
C LYS A 34 9.95 0.81 -0.95
N CYS A 35 9.45 -0.23 -0.28
CA CYS A 35 8.46 -1.17 -0.79
C CYS A 35 8.95 -1.93 -2.04
N LEU A 36 10.26 -2.12 -2.16
CA LEU A 36 10.89 -2.94 -3.19
C LEU A 36 11.20 -4.33 -2.64
N CYS A 37 11.02 -5.35 -3.48
CA CYS A 37 11.41 -6.70 -3.14
C CYS A 37 12.94 -6.82 -3.24
N SER A 38 13.59 -7.32 -2.18
CA SER A 38 14.99 -7.70 -2.25
C SER A 38 15.16 -8.91 -3.17
N ASP A 39 16.27 -8.98 -3.90
CA ASP A 39 16.69 -10.14 -4.69
C ASP A 39 17.41 -11.21 -3.86
N THR A 40 17.57 -10.96 -2.56
CA THR A 40 18.27 -11.85 -1.62
C THR A 40 17.27 -12.41 -0.63
N PRO A 41 17.12 -13.75 -0.56
CA PRO A 41 16.21 -14.35 0.40
C PRO A 41 16.77 -14.23 1.82
N ILE A 42 15.86 -14.15 2.79
CA ILE A 42 16.15 -14.26 4.21
C ILE A 42 15.37 -15.43 4.79
N THR A 43 15.88 -15.99 5.88
CA THR A 43 15.19 -17.02 6.66
C THR A 43 14.77 -16.43 8.01
N LEU A 44 13.49 -16.54 8.33
CA LEU A 44 12.88 -16.09 9.57
C LEU A 44 12.51 -17.31 10.41
N SER A 45 12.97 -17.35 11.66
CA SER A 45 12.51 -18.37 12.62
C SER A 45 11.10 -18.05 13.12
N LYS A 46 10.21 -19.04 13.09
CA LYS A 46 8.85 -18.96 13.65
C LYS A 46 8.83 -18.91 15.18
N THR A 47 9.97 -19.10 15.84
CA THR A 47 10.11 -18.88 17.30
C THR A 47 10.34 -17.41 17.65
N ILE A 48 10.77 -16.60 16.68
CA ILE A 48 11.08 -15.17 16.84
C ILE A 48 10.03 -14.31 16.14
N TRP A 49 9.52 -14.79 15.00
CA TRP A 49 8.59 -14.07 14.14
C TRP A 49 7.19 -14.67 14.21
N GLU A 50 6.20 -13.80 14.34
CA GLU A 50 4.79 -14.15 14.30
C GLU A 50 4.21 -13.89 12.89
N LEU A 51 3.39 -14.82 12.40
CA LEU A 51 2.62 -14.63 11.19
C LEU A 51 1.42 -13.71 11.46
N VAL A 52 1.46 -12.50 10.92
CA VAL A 52 0.37 -11.53 11.02
C VAL A 52 -0.83 -11.92 10.16
N ILE A 53 -0.59 -12.22 8.88
CA ILE A 53 -1.65 -12.49 7.91
C ILE A 53 -1.14 -13.35 6.74
N LYS A 54 -2.01 -14.22 6.23
CA LYS A 54 -1.81 -14.98 4.98
C LYS A 54 -3.09 -15.03 4.15
N SER A 55 -2.97 -15.60 2.94
CA SER A 55 -4.12 -15.88 2.09
C SER A 55 -5.15 -16.75 2.82
N GLY A 56 -6.42 -16.35 2.76
CA GLY A 56 -7.54 -17.03 3.43
C GLY A 56 -7.86 -16.54 4.83
N ASP A 57 -7.02 -15.70 5.44
CA ASP A 57 -7.34 -15.06 6.72
C ASP A 57 -8.33 -13.89 6.52
N ASP A 58 -9.18 -13.67 7.53
CA ASP A 58 -10.06 -12.51 7.61
C ASP A 58 -9.28 -11.21 7.81
N TYR A 59 -9.75 -10.14 7.17
CA TYR A 59 -9.20 -8.79 7.34
C TYR A 59 -10.27 -7.73 7.07
N ILE A 60 -10.07 -6.53 7.64
CA ILE A 60 -10.92 -5.38 7.34
C ILE A 60 -10.28 -4.55 6.22
N ASN A 61 -10.97 -4.41 5.09
CA ASN A 61 -10.52 -3.56 4.00
C ASN A 61 -10.75 -2.07 4.33
N VAL A 62 -9.71 -1.26 4.20
CA VAL A 62 -9.73 0.18 4.46
C VAL A 62 -9.87 0.95 3.15
N HIS A 63 -10.95 1.73 3.05
CA HIS A 63 -11.16 2.67 1.97
C HIS A 63 -11.12 4.12 2.48
N ILE A 64 -10.62 5.03 1.64
CA ILE A 64 -10.56 6.47 1.92
C ILE A 64 -11.60 7.18 1.03
N PRO A 65 -12.75 7.60 1.59
CA PRO A 65 -13.74 8.35 0.86
C PRO A 65 -13.21 9.70 0.38
N ARG A 66 -13.72 10.19 -0.74
CA ARG A 66 -13.36 11.51 -1.26
C ARG A 66 -13.71 12.60 -0.24
N GLY A 67 -12.74 13.45 0.08
CA GLY A 67 -12.91 14.55 1.04
C GLY A 67 -12.74 14.17 2.51
N ALA A 68 -12.46 12.90 2.81
CA ALA A 68 -12.13 12.48 4.16
C ALA A 68 -10.86 13.17 4.68
N LYS A 69 -10.86 13.49 5.97
CA LYS A 69 -9.67 13.96 6.68
C LYS A 69 -8.89 12.74 7.16
N ILE A 70 -7.76 12.46 6.50
CA ILE A 70 -6.90 11.31 6.80
C ILE A 70 -5.77 11.64 7.79
N ASP A 71 -5.94 12.67 8.62
CA ASP A 71 -5.00 12.92 9.72
C ASP A 71 -5.03 11.77 10.74
N SER A 72 -4.01 11.71 11.59
CA SER A 72 -3.81 10.61 12.54
C SER A 72 -4.97 10.46 13.53
N VAL A 73 -5.60 11.57 13.95
CA VAL A 73 -6.71 11.54 14.92
C VAL A 73 -7.94 10.90 14.29
N ASN A 74 -8.33 11.33 13.09
CA ASN A 74 -9.48 10.78 12.39
C ASN A 74 -9.26 9.33 11.93
N SER A 75 -8.04 9.01 11.49
CA SER A 75 -7.67 7.64 11.10
C SER A 75 -7.73 6.70 12.30
N LYS A 76 -7.14 7.09 13.45
CA LYS A 76 -7.20 6.30 14.69
C LYS A 76 -8.63 6.04 15.13
N LYS A 77 -9.48 7.08 15.17
CA LYS A 77 -10.91 6.91 15.51
C LYS A 77 -11.62 5.91 14.60
N SER A 78 -11.31 5.95 13.31
CA SER A 78 -11.91 5.03 12.33
C SER A 78 -11.47 3.58 12.58
N PHE A 79 -10.18 3.35 12.84
CA PHE A 79 -9.67 2.02 13.18
C PHE A 79 -10.25 1.48 14.49
N ASP A 80 -10.29 2.31 15.54
CA ASP A 80 -10.84 1.92 16.83
C ASP A 80 -12.34 1.57 16.71
N SER A 81 -13.10 2.39 15.99
CA SER A 81 -14.53 2.16 15.76
C SER A 81 -14.76 0.89 14.94
N ALA A 82 -13.95 0.64 13.91
CA ALA A 82 -14.08 -0.55 13.09
C ALA A 82 -13.86 -1.83 13.93
N ARG A 83 -12.86 -1.86 14.81
CA ARG A 83 -12.65 -3.03 15.69
C ARG A 83 -13.89 -3.35 16.52
N ILE A 84 -14.48 -2.33 17.16
CA ILE A 84 -15.68 -2.49 17.98
C ILE A 84 -16.86 -2.97 17.13
N ILE A 85 -17.12 -2.30 16.00
CA ILE A 85 -18.27 -2.61 15.15
C ILE A 85 -18.19 -4.04 14.60
N PHE A 86 -17.02 -4.48 14.13
CA PHE A 86 -16.89 -5.82 13.57
C PHE A 86 -16.95 -6.90 14.65
N ASP A 87 -16.39 -6.66 15.84
CA ASP A 87 -16.48 -7.55 17.00
C ASP A 87 -17.93 -7.70 17.50
N GLU A 88 -18.73 -6.62 17.50
CA GLU A 88 -20.12 -6.65 17.94
C GLU A 88 -21.10 -7.25 16.91
N LEU A 89 -20.78 -7.20 15.62
CA LEU A 89 -21.72 -7.56 14.55
C LEU A 89 -21.50 -8.95 13.95
N TYR A 90 -20.31 -9.55 14.11
CA TYR A 90 -19.94 -10.77 13.40
C TYR A 90 -19.20 -11.78 14.29
N ASP A 91 -19.93 -12.73 14.86
CA ASP A 91 -19.37 -13.78 15.73
C ASP A 91 -18.36 -14.70 15.03
N ASP A 92 -18.54 -14.96 13.72
CA ASP A 92 -17.70 -15.86 12.92
C ASP A 92 -16.61 -15.13 12.09
N PHE A 93 -16.41 -13.82 12.31
CA PHE A 93 -15.43 -13.02 11.56
C PHE A 93 -14.34 -12.53 12.50
N HIS A 94 -13.11 -13.01 12.30
CA HIS A 94 -11.99 -12.74 13.22
C HIS A 94 -10.82 -12.07 12.49
N PRO A 95 -11.00 -10.82 12.05
CA PRO A 95 -9.97 -10.11 11.32
C PRO A 95 -8.75 -9.90 12.22
N LYS A 96 -7.56 -10.16 11.68
CA LYS A 96 -6.29 -9.94 12.41
C LYS A 96 -5.59 -8.65 12.01
N SER A 97 -6.05 -8.02 10.93
CA SER A 97 -5.44 -6.82 10.40
C SER A 97 -6.40 -5.97 9.59
N PHE A 98 -6.01 -4.72 9.41
CA PHE A 98 -6.53 -3.86 8.37
C PHE A 98 -5.66 -3.97 7.12
N ILE A 99 -6.29 -4.09 5.95
CA ILE A 99 -5.62 -4.03 4.66
C ILE A 99 -6.12 -2.82 3.86
N CYS A 100 -5.19 -2.07 3.29
CA CYS A 100 -5.50 -0.95 2.40
C CYS A 100 -4.81 -1.17 1.05
N PHE A 101 -5.53 -0.96 -0.05
CA PHE A 101 -4.95 -0.89 -1.40
C PHE A 101 -5.21 0.51 -1.96
N SER A 102 -4.16 1.28 -2.16
CA SER A 102 -4.31 2.66 -2.60
C SER A 102 -3.04 3.23 -3.21
N TRP A 103 -3.20 4.08 -4.23
CA TRP A 103 -2.13 4.97 -4.72
C TRP A 103 -1.57 5.88 -3.62
N LEU A 104 -2.34 6.15 -2.55
CA LEU A 104 -1.87 6.93 -1.41
C LEU A 104 -0.75 6.22 -0.63
N LEU A 105 -0.54 4.92 -0.83
CA LEU A 105 0.51 4.15 -0.16
C LEU A 105 1.86 4.18 -0.91
N ASP A 106 1.93 4.79 -2.10
CA ASP A 106 3.16 4.86 -2.88
C ASP A 106 4.28 5.64 -2.15
N PRO A 107 5.45 5.02 -1.88
CA PRO A 107 6.61 5.72 -1.32
C PRO A 107 7.08 6.91 -2.16
N ALA A 108 6.86 6.90 -3.48
CA ALA A 108 7.24 7.99 -4.38
C ALA A 108 6.51 9.30 -4.07
N LEU A 109 5.40 9.26 -3.33
CA LEU A 109 4.73 10.46 -2.83
C LEU A 109 5.61 11.26 -1.85
N GLY A 110 6.53 10.59 -1.14
CA GLY A 110 7.49 11.24 -0.24
C GLY A 110 8.42 12.25 -0.93
N THR A 111 8.63 12.12 -2.24
CA THR A 111 9.48 13.07 -3.00
C THR A 111 8.75 14.32 -3.47
N ILE A 112 7.41 14.33 -3.38
CA ILE A 112 6.57 15.41 -3.90
C ILE A 112 5.63 16.06 -2.88
N LEU A 113 5.46 15.42 -1.72
CA LEU A 113 4.64 15.92 -0.62
C LEU A 113 5.52 16.58 0.45
N LYS A 114 4.93 17.49 1.23
CA LYS A 114 5.60 18.05 2.41
C LYS A 114 5.77 16.97 3.48
N PRO A 115 6.83 17.03 4.31
CA PRO A 115 7.09 16.04 5.36
C PRO A 115 5.94 15.87 6.38
N ASP A 116 5.14 16.91 6.60
CA ASP A 116 3.99 16.97 7.50
C ASP A 116 2.65 16.64 6.81
N SER A 117 2.67 16.16 5.57
CA SER A 117 1.46 15.77 4.83
C SER A 117 0.71 14.64 5.54
N ASN A 118 -0.61 14.79 5.67
CA ASN A 118 -1.48 13.75 6.22
C ASN A 118 -1.38 12.42 5.44
N ILE A 119 -1.11 12.46 4.12
CA ILE A 119 -0.89 11.24 3.32
C ILE A 119 0.34 10.48 3.83
N LEU A 120 1.44 11.18 4.10
CA LEU A 120 2.66 10.54 4.61
C LEU A 120 2.47 10.05 6.05
N GLY A 121 1.66 10.76 6.85
CA GLY A 121 1.22 10.28 8.17
C GLY A 121 0.44 8.97 8.06
N PHE A 122 -0.55 8.92 7.16
CA PHE A 122 -1.35 7.73 6.91
C PHE A 122 -0.50 6.55 6.41
N GLN A 123 0.49 6.78 5.54
CA GLN A 123 1.42 5.72 5.10
C GLN A 123 2.16 5.03 6.25
N LYS A 124 2.49 5.77 7.32
CA LYS A 124 3.23 5.23 8.48
C LYS A 124 2.40 4.28 9.34
N GLU A 125 1.08 4.26 9.18
CA GLU A 125 0.19 3.34 9.88
C GLU A 125 0.28 1.90 9.33
N PHE A 126 0.92 1.70 8.17
CA PHE A 126 0.93 0.43 7.45
C PHE A 126 2.36 -0.07 7.16
N SER A 127 2.55 -1.39 7.31
CA SER A 127 3.60 -2.12 6.61
C SER A 127 3.19 -2.30 5.15
N ARG A 128 3.88 -1.61 4.25
CA ARG A 128 3.49 -1.49 2.84
C ARG A 128 4.17 -2.55 1.98
N PHE A 129 3.49 -2.94 0.90
CA PHE A 129 4.00 -3.93 -0.05
C PHE A 129 3.51 -3.64 -1.48
N PRO A 130 4.30 -4.00 -2.51
CA PRO A 130 3.89 -3.79 -3.88
C PRO A 130 2.78 -4.76 -4.26
N TYR A 131 1.90 -4.32 -5.16
CA TYR A 131 1.01 -5.19 -5.91
C TYR A 131 0.94 -4.70 -7.36
N GLN A 132 0.29 -5.48 -8.21
CA GLN A 132 0.14 -5.11 -9.61
C GLN A 132 -0.72 -3.84 -9.76
N SER A 133 -0.10 -2.75 -10.19
CA SER A 133 -0.79 -1.48 -10.43
C SER A 133 -0.46 -0.92 -11.82
N ALA A 134 -1.49 -0.44 -12.51
CA ALA A 134 -1.35 0.23 -13.81
C ALA A 134 -0.80 1.67 -13.70
N GLY A 135 -0.66 2.20 -12.48
CA GLY A 135 -0.19 3.57 -12.22
C GLY A 135 -1.14 4.65 -12.71
N ARG A 136 -2.45 4.34 -12.77
CA ARG A 136 -3.50 5.24 -13.26
C ARG A 136 -4.56 5.60 -12.22
N GLU A 137 -4.61 4.91 -11.09
CA GLU A 137 -5.61 5.14 -10.03
C GLU A 137 -5.65 6.60 -9.57
N VAL A 138 -4.48 7.23 -9.42
CA VAL A 138 -4.35 8.62 -8.98
C VAL A 138 -5.20 9.60 -9.80
N PHE A 139 -5.38 9.34 -11.11
CA PHE A 139 -6.16 10.21 -11.99
C PHE A 139 -7.64 10.20 -11.64
N SER A 140 -8.22 9.05 -11.29
CA SER A 140 -9.63 8.94 -10.91
C SER A 140 -9.98 9.80 -9.68
N PHE A 141 -8.99 10.07 -8.81
CA PHE A 141 -9.19 10.82 -7.57
C PHE A 141 -8.76 12.28 -7.67
N VAL A 142 -7.59 12.54 -8.26
CA VAL A 142 -6.98 13.90 -8.30
C VAL A 142 -7.43 14.69 -9.54
N PHE A 143 -7.76 13.97 -10.62
CA PHE A 143 -8.06 14.51 -11.94
C PHE A 143 -9.30 13.83 -12.56
N PRO A 144 -10.48 13.97 -11.95
CA PRO A 144 -11.68 13.22 -12.35
C PRO A 144 -12.22 13.61 -13.73
N ALA A 145 -11.77 14.74 -14.30
CA ALA A 145 -12.13 15.15 -15.65
C ALA A 145 -11.27 14.41 -16.68
N PRO A 146 -11.83 14.04 -17.85
CA PRO A 146 -11.05 13.42 -18.91
C PRO A 146 -9.96 14.38 -19.41
N PHE A 147 -8.82 13.81 -19.80
CA PHE A 147 -7.68 14.52 -20.38
C PHE A 147 -7.06 13.64 -21.48
N LYS A 148 -6.47 14.26 -22.49
CA LYS A 148 -5.78 13.54 -23.58
C LYS A 148 -4.29 13.42 -23.32
N ASP A 149 -3.70 14.45 -22.73
CA ASP A 149 -2.28 14.57 -22.45
C ASP A 149 -2.03 15.08 -21.03
N TYR A 150 -0.90 14.69 -20.42
CA TYR A 150 -0.59 15.12 -19.06
C TYR A 150 -0.37 16.64 -18.94
N SER A 151 -0.01 17.34 -20.03
CA SER A 151 0.09 18.80 -20.06
C SER A 151 -1.26 19.51 -19.83
N GLU A 152 -2.38 18.84 -20.10
CA GLU A 152 -3.74 19.37 -19.90
C GLU A 152 -4.21 19.26 -18.45
N LEU A 153 -3.50 18.51 -17.60
CA LEU A 153 -3.90 18.30 -16.22
C LEU A 153 -4.00 19.64 -15.46
N PRO A 154 -5.08 19.87 -14.70
CA PRO A 154 -5.25 21.09 -13.91
C PRO A 154 -4.19 21.19 -12.82
N GLU A 155 -3.87 22.42 -12.42
CA GLU A 155 -2.80 22.72 -11.46
C GLU A 155 -3.30 23.56 -10.28
N LYS A 156 -4.57 23.36 -9.87
CA LYS A 156 -5.23 24.21 -8.87
C LYS A 156 -4.66 23.99 -7.47
N THR A 157 -4.31 22.75 -7.12
CA THR A 157 -3.68 22.41 -5.83
C THR A 157 -2.20 22.09 -5.97
N SER A 158 -1.46 22.17 -4.86
CA SER A 158 -0.05 21.74 -4.83
C SER A 158 0.11 20.28 -5.24
N LEU A 159 -0.80 19.41 -4.76
CA LEU A 159 -0.82 17.99 -5.11
C LEU A 159 -0.99 17.78 -6.62
N GLN A 160 -1.93 18.51 -7.24
CA GLN A 160 -2.15 18.46 -8.69
C GLN A 160 -0.90 18.87 -9.48
N ARG A 161 -0.27 20.00 -9.10
CA ARG A 161 0.99 20.46 -9.71
C ARG A 161 2.09 19.42 -9.60
N SER A 162 2.33 18.93 -8.39
CA SER A 162 3.38 17.95 -8.14
C SER A 162 3.20 16.65 -8.93
N ILE A 163 1.97 16.12 -8.98
CA ILE A 163 1.68 14.90 -9.74
C ILE A 163 1.86 15.16 -11.23
N LYS A 164 1.32 16.26 -11.77
CA LYS A 164 1.50 16.60 -13.18
C LYS A 164 2.98 16.65 -13.57
N GLN A 165 3.81 17.34 -12.78
CA GLN A 165 5.25 17.44 -13.05
C GLN A 165 5.95 16.08 -13.01
N LYS A 166 5.54 15.19 -12.11
CA LYS A 166 6.07 13.81 -12.04
C LYS A 166 5.74 13.03 -13.32
N TYR A 167 4.48 13.06 -13.76
CA TYR A 167 4.06 12.35 -14.96
C TYR A 167 4.62 12.94 -16.26
N LEU A 168 4.83 14.26 -16.34
CA LEU A 168 5.52 14.90 -17.47
C LEU A 168 6.99 14.47 -17.61
N LYS A 169 7.64 14.04 -16.51
CA LYS A 169 9.00 13.47 -16.52
C LYS A 169 9.03 11.98 -16.87
N GLY A 170 7.88 11.37 -17.15
CA GLY A 170 7.76 9.92 -17.41
C GLY A 170 7.75 9.06 -16.14
N GLU A 171 7.77 9.67 -14.96
CA GLU A 171 7.60 8.98 -13.68
C GLU A 171 6.12 8.67 -13.42
N LYS A 172 5.83 7.69 -12.57
CA LYS A 172 4.46 7.29 -12.23
C LYS A 172 4.24 7.22 -10.73
N ILE A 173 2.97 7.21 -10.35
CA ILE A 173 2.50 6.85 -9.01
C ILE A 173 1.71 5.55 -9.15
N TYR A 174 2.06 4.54 -8.36
CA TYR A 174 1.46 3.21 -8.37
C TYR A 174 0.60 2.98 -7.13
N GLY A 175 -0.39 2.09 -7.23
CA GLY A 175 -1.04 1.49 -6.08
C GLY A 175 -0.07 0.63 -5.28
N PHE A 176 -0.13 0.73 -3.95
CA PHE A 176 0.52 -0.19 -3.02
C PHE A 176 -0.51 -0.79 -2.06
N GLY A 177 -0.20 -1.98 -1.55
CA GLY A 177 -0.90 -2.62 -0.45
C GLY A 177 -0.30 -2.18 0.87
N GLY A 178 -1.09 -2.21 1.94
CA GLY A 178 -0.63 -1.92 3.29
C GLY A 178 -1.32 -2.82 4.29
N VAL A 179 -0.56 -3.42 5.20
CA VAL A 179 -1.06 -4.19 6.34
C VAL A 179 -0.85 -3.40 7.62
N LYS A 180 -1.90 -3.28 8.43
CA LYS A 180 -1.84 -2.79 9.81
C LYS A 180 -2.39 -3.87 10.73
N PRO A 181 -1.53 -4.60 11.47
CA PRO A 181 -1.96 -5.56 12.47
C PRO A 181 -2.88 -4.91 13.52
N PHE A 182 -3.73 -5.72 14.16
CA PHE A 182 -4.59 -5.24 15.22
C PHE A 182 -3.83 -4.80 16.47
#